data_AF-A0A7T5RAN3-F1
#
_entry.id   AF-A0A7T5RAN3-F1
#
_cell.length_a   1.000
_cell.length_b   1.000
_cell.length_c   1.000
_cell.angle_alpha   90.00
_cell.angle_beta   90.00
_cell.angle_gamma   90.00
#
_symmetry.space_group_name_H-M   'P 1'
#
loop_
_entity.id
_entity.type
_entity.pdbx_description
1 polymer ?
#
loop_
_entity_poly.entity_id
_entity_poly.type
_entity_poly.pdbx_seq_one_letter_code
_entity_poly.pdbx_strand_id
1 'polypeptide(L)'
;MRSRSAPARSKKRIVKTILFSALCSFMFFSSVSLLYVVKFWQKKTFISPIAKETFDSNIYDINSLQTLLKDKNISFSSVSPFDNASYLVYLKTGEEVLFSSKKPYDMQVSSLQLIIARLTIEGKRFSRLDFRFDKPAIIIR
;
A
#
# COMPACT_ATOMS: atom_id res chain seq x y z
N MET A 1 80.32 10.79 -37.30
CA MET A 1 79.98 9.69 -36.39
C MET A 1 78.59 9.16 -36.72
N ARG A 2 78.46 7.91 -37.19
CA ARG A 2 77.16 7.26 -37.47
C ARG A 2 76.69 6.53 -36.20
N SER A 3 75.56 6.95 -35.63
CA SER A 3 74.87 6.19 -34.59
C SER A 3 73.75 5.37 -35.22
N ARG A 4 73.85 4.04 -35.13
CA ARG A 4 72.82 3.09 -35.56
C ARG A 4 71.86 2.86 -34.38
N SER A 5 70.58 3.19 -34.55
CA SER A 5 69.54 2.83 -33.58
C SER A 5 69.00 1.41 -33.85
N ALA A 6 69.01 0.58 -32.81
CA ALA A 6 68.53 -0.80 -32.82
C ALA A 6 66.98 -0.88 -32.74
N PRO A 7 66.36 -2.00 -33.14
CA PRO A 7 65.00 -1.98 -33.69
C PRO A 7 63.87 -2.08 -32.66
N ALA A 8 62.80 -1.33 -32.93
CA ALA A 8 61.55 -1.19 -32.17
C ALA A 8 60.63 -2.43 -32.16
N ARG A 9 61.16 -3.64 -31.94
CA ARG A 9 60.38 -4.90 -31.97
C ARG A 9 59.80 -5.37 -30.63
N SER A 10 60.31 -4.93 -29.47
CA SER A 10 59.87 -5.42 -28.15
C SER A 10 58.60 -4.75 -27.60
N LYS A 11 58.33 -3.50 -27.99
CA LYS A 11 57.19 -2.71 -27.47
C LYS A 11 55.83 -3.35 -27.75
N LYS A 12 55.67 -4.03 -28.90
CA LYS A 12 54.41 -4.67 -29.30
C LYS A 12 54.04 -5.90 -28.46
N ARG A 13 55.00 -6.60 -27.86
CA ARG A 13 54.73 -7.76 -26.99
C ARG A 13 54.29 -7.31 -25.59
N ILE A 14 54.95 -6.28 -25.05
CA ILE A 14 54.62 -5.72 -23.73
C ILE A 14 53.22 -5.08 -23.73
N VAL A 15 52.85 -4.35 -24.78
CA VAL A 15 51.51 -3.75 -24.89
C VAL A 15 50.42 -4.83 -24.92
N LYS A 16 50.65 -5.96 -25.59
CA LYS A 16 49.69 -7.08 -25.60
C LYS A 16 49.51 -7.71 -24.21
N THR A 17 50.60 -7.87 -23.45
CA THR A 17 50.53 -8.42 -22.08
C THR A 17 49.77 -7.48 -21.14
N ILE A 18 49.99 -6.17 -21.23
CA ILE A 18 49.27 -5.17 -20.41
C ILE A 18 47.77 -5.12 -20.77
N LEU A 19 47.45 -5.20 -22.07
CA LEU A 19 46.05 -5.19 -22.51
C LEU A 19 45.30 -6.45 -22.05
N PHE A 20 45.98 -7.60 -22.05
CA PHE A 20 45.41 -8.85 -21.55
C PHE A 20 45.20 -8.83 -20.03
N SER A 21 46.15 -8.31 -19.25
CA SER A 21 45.99 -8.22 -17.79
C SER A 21 44.90 -7.24 -17.36
N ALA A 22 44.74 -6.13 -18.09
CA ALA A 22 43.66 -5.17 -17.87
C ALA A 22 42.28 -5.80 -18.14
N LEU A 23 42.15 -6.59 -19.22
CA LEU A 23 40.91 -7.28 -19.57
C LEU A 23 40.52 -8.33 -18.52
N CYS A 24 41.49 -9.12 -18.03
CA CYS A 24 41.25 -10.09 -16.95
C CYS A 24 40.80 -9.41 -15.66
N SER A 25 41.40 -8.28 -15.31
CA SER A 25 41.01 -7.51 -14.12
C SER A 25 39.57 -7.01 -14.25
N PHE A 26 39.20 -6.45 -15.41
CA PHE A 26 37.84 -5.97 -15.66
C PHE A 26 36.78 -7.08 -15.54
N MET A 27 37.06 -8.27 -16.09
CA MET A 27 36.17 -9.43 -15.97
C MET A 27 35.98 -9.86 -14.50
N PHE A 28 37.04 -9.83 -13.70
CA PHE A 28 36.98 -10.19 -12.29
C PHE A 28 36.14 -9.19 -11.48
N PHE A 29 36.36 -7.88 -11.69
CA PHE A 29 35.57 -6.83 -11.02
C PHE A 29 34.09 -6.89 -11.40
N SER A 30 33.77 -7.16 -12.67
CA SER A 30 32.39 -7.33 -13.14
C SER A 30 31.69 -8.52 -12.46
N SER A 31 32.38 -9.66 -12.38
CA SER A 31 31.86 -10.87 -11.71
C SER A 31 31.56 -10.64 -10.22
N VAL A 32 32.49 -10.00 -9.51
CA VAL A 32 32.28 -9.67 -8.08
C VAL A 32 31.13 -8.69 -7.89
N SER A 33 31.00 -7.67 -8.76
CA SER A 33 29.92 -6.69 -8.70
C SER A 33 28.53 -7.32 -8.85
N LEU A 34 28.37 -8.27 -9.78
CA LEU A 34 27.12 -9.00 -9.97
C LEU A 34 26.69 -9.78 -8.71
N LEU A 35 27.63 -10.39 -7.99
CA LEU A 35 27.34 -11.10 -6.73
C LEU A 35 26.84 -10.15 -5.63
N TYR A 36 27.30 -8.90 -5.59
CA TYR A 36 26.80 -7.89 -4.64
C TYR A 36 25.38 -7.43 -4.95
N VAL A 37 25.04 -7.24 -6.24
CA VAL A 37 23.68 -6.81 -6.65
C VAL A 37 22.64 -7.89 -6.32
N VAL A 38 22.95 -9.17 -6.59
CA VAL A 38 22.02 -10.29 -6.33
C VAL A 38 21.70 -10.42 -4.83
N LYS A 39 22.69 -10.26 -3.95
CA LYS A 39 22.46 -10.27 -2.49
C LYS A 39 21.63 -9.09 -2.01
N PHE A 40 21.77 -7.92 -2.64
CA PHE A 40 21.00 -6.72 -2.27
C PHE A 40 19.51 -6.81 -2.66
N TRP A 41 19.17 -7.66 -3.64
CA TRP A 41 17.79 -7.82 -4.12
C TRP A 41 16.97 -8.84 -3.34
N GLN A 42 17.57 -9.65 -2.48
CA GLN A 42 16.83 -10.56 -1.60
C GLN A 42 16.41 -9.87 -0.30
N LYS A 43 15.46 -8.94 -0.39
CA LYS A 43 14.74 -8.45 0.79
C LYS A 43 13.89 -9.59 1.35
N LYS A 44 14.25 -10.10 2.53
CA LYS A 44 13.44 -11.08 3.27
C LYS A 44 12.10 -10.46 3.62
N THR A 45 11.04 -10.84 2.89
CA THR A 45 9.67 -10.52 3.28
C THR A 45 9.26 -11.49 4.38
N PHE A 46 9.25 -11.01 5.62
CA PHE A 46 8.61 -11.72 6.73
C PHE A 46 7.09 -11.53 6.58
N ILE A 47 6.39 -12.57 6.13
CA ILE A 47 4.93 -12.52 5.97
C ILE A 47 4.34 -13.47 7.01
N SER A 48 3.68 -12.90 8.03
CA SER A 48 2.93 -13.68 9.01
C SER A 48 1.61 -14.17 8.39
N PRO A 49 1.28 -15.48 8.45
CA PRO A 49 0.09 -16.05 7.79
C PRO A 49 -1.25 -15.46 8.27
N ILE A 50 -1.32 -14.94 9.50
CA ILE A 50 -2.52 -14.29 10.09
C ILE A 50 -2.99 -13.05 9.32
N ALA A 51 -2.09 -12.32 8.66
CA ALA A 51 -2.45 -11.10 7.95
C ALA A 51 -3.29 -11.36 6.68
N LYS A 52 -3.19 -12.55 6.07
CA LYS A 52 -3.88 -12.86 4.82
C LYS A 52 -5.38 -13.07 5.00
N GLU A 53 -5.77 -13.88 5.98
CA GLU A 53 -7.20 -14.17 6.23
C GLU A 53 -7.97 -12.91 6.68
N THR A 54 -7.30 -12.06 7.46
CA THR A 54 -7.87 -10.78 7.90
C THR A 54 -8.00 -9.80 6.72
N PHE A 55 -7.09 -9.83 5.75
CA PHE A 55 -7.13 -8.94 4.59
C PHE A 55 -8.27 -9.28 3.62
N ASP A 56 -8.45 -10.56 3.29
CA ASP A 56 -9.47 -11.00 2.34
C ASP A 56 -10.90 -10.81 2.89
N SER A 57 -11.11 -11.09 4.18
CA SER A 57 -12.39 -10.84 4.87
C SER A 57 -12.75 -9.35 4.93
N ASN A 58 -11.78 -8.49 5.25
CA ASN A 58 -11.99 -7.03 5.27
C ASN A 58 -12.39 -6.49 3.88
N ILE A 59 -11.80 -7.00 2.80
CA ILE A 59 -12.15 -6.55 1.43
C ILE A 59 -13.60 -6.92 1.08
N TYR A 60 -14.02 -8.14 1.40
CA TYR A 60 -15.40 -8.58 1.16
C TYR A 60 -16.42 -7.71 1.92
N ASP A 61 -16.15 -7.45 3.20
CA ASP A 61 -17.00 -6.62 4.05
C ASP A 61 -17.08 -5.17 3.56
N ILE A 62 -15.95 -4.58 3.16
CA ILE A 62 -15.90 -3.21 2.64
C ILE A 62 -16.74 -3.11 1.36
N ASN A 63 -16.60 -4.05 0.43
CA ASN A 63 -17.36 -4.04 -0.82
C ASN A 63 -18.87 -4.21 -0.57
N SER A 64 -19.23 -5.08 0.38
CA SER A 64 -20.62 -5.31 0.78
C SER A 64 -21.23 -4.04 1.40
N LEU A 65 -20.52 -3.41 2.34
CA LEU A 65 -20.94 -2.16 2.97
C LEU A 65 -21.07 -1.02 1.95
N GLN A 66 -20.11 -0.88 1.03
CA GLN A 66 -20.18 0.12 -0.05
C GLN A 66 -21.39 -0.09 -0.97
N THR A 67 -21.73 -1.35 -1.27
CA THR A 67 -22.89 -1.68 -2.09
C THR A 67 -24.18 -1.29 -1.39
N LEU A 68 -24.32 -1.62 -0.10
CA LEU A 68 -25.48 -1.23 0.71
C LEU A 68 -25.63 0.28 0.84
N LEU A 69 -24.52 1.01 1.04
CA LEU A 69 -24.54 2.47 1.09
C LEU A 69 -25.04 3.07 -0.24
N LYS A 70 -24.60 2.52 -1.38
CA LYS A 70 -25.06 2.93 -2.71
C LYS A 70 -26.54 2.62 -2.92
N ASP A 71 -26.99 1.43 -2.54
CA ASP A 71 -28.39 1.00 -2.65
C ASP A 71 -29.35 1.94 -1.90
N LYS A 72 -28.94 2.38 -0.69
CA LYS A 72 -29.70 3.36 0.09
C LYS A 72 -29.49 4.82 -0.33
N ASN A 73 -28.82 5.06 -1.47
CA ASN A 73 -28.49 6.40 -1.98
C ASN A 73 -27.67 7.26 -1.00
N ILE A 74 -26.85 6.65 -0.15
CA ILE A 74 -25.99 7.34 0.81
C ILE A 74 -24.65 7.64 0.14
N SER A 75 -24.38 8.93 -0.05
CA SER A 75 -23.13 9.40 -0.66
C SER A 75 -21.96 9.36 0.32
N PHE A 76 -20.97 8.52 0.03
CA PHE A 76 -19.72 8.42 0.79
C PHE A 76 -18.49 8.81 -0.04
N SER A 77 -17.44 9.23 0.65
CA SER A 77 -16.12 9.57 0.11
C SER A 77 -15.17 8.38 0.20
N SER A 78 -15.12 7.72 1.36
CA SER A 78 -14.24 6.59 1.59
C SER A 78 -14.79 5.66 2.66
N VAL A 79 -14.37 4.39 2.58
CA VAL A 79 -14.61 3.36 3.59
C VAL A 79 -13.27 2.76 3.94
N SER A 80 -12.92 2.74 5.22
CA SER A 80 -11.66 2.19 5.70
C SER A 80 -11.88 1.30 6.92
N PRO A 81 -11.10 0.24 7.10
CA PRO A 81 -11.08 -0.47 8.38
C PRO A 81 -10.60 0.51 9.46
N PHE A 82 -11.30 0.51 10.60
CA PHE A 82 -10.93 1.33 11.76
C PHE A 82 -10.26 0.48 12.84
N ASP A 83 -10.83 -0.70 13.09
CA ASP A 83 -10.32 -1.72 14.01
C ASP A 83 -10.72 -3.10 13.46
N ASN A 84 -10.28 -4.19 14.08
CA ASN A 84 -10.52 -5.56 13.63
C ASN A 84 -12.02 -5.92 13.45
N ALA A 85 -12.92 -5.14 14.06
CA ALA A 85 -14.36 -5.38 14.00
C ALA A 85 -15.18 -4.12 13.71
N SER A 86 -14.58 -3.11 13.09
CA SER A 86 -15.26 -1.85 12.82
C SER A 86 -14.72 -1.13 11.59
N TYR A 87 -15.62 -0.45 10.88
CA TYR A 87 -15.33 0.27 9.65
C TYR A 87 -15.70 1.73 9.80
N LEU A 88 -14.80 2.61 9.39
CA LEU A 88 -15.05 4.04 9.35
C LEU A 88 -15.45 4.43 7.93
N VAL A 89 -16.58 5.12 7.82
CA VAL A 89 -17.10 5.66 6.57
C VAL A 89 -17.11 7.18 6.69
N TYR A 90 -16.45 7.84 5.74
CA TYR A 90 -16.56 9.28 5.58
C TYR A 90 -17.65 9.58 4.56
N LEU A 91 -18.67 10.34 4.97
CA LEU A 91 -19.70 10.83 4.06
C LEU A 91 -19.14 11.92 3.14
N LYS A 92 -19.74 12.12 1.95
CA LYS A 92 -19.29 13.20 1.04
C LYS A 92 -19.41 14.60 1.65
N THR A 93 -20.30 14.76 2.61
CA THR A 93 -20.56 15.98 3.36
C THR A 93 -19.57 16.20 4.52
N GLY A 94 -18.68 15.23 4.79
CA GLY A 94 -17.58 15.32 5.75
C GLY A 94 -17.86 14.71 7.12
N GLU A 95 -19.07 14.17 7.36
CA GLU A 95 -19.41 13.48 8.60
C GLU A 95 -18.80 12.07 8.64
N GLU A 96 -18.54 11.62 9.87
CA GLU A 96 -17.94 10.32 10.13
C GLU A 96 -18.99 9.33 10.64
N VAL A 97 -18.97 8.10 10.12
CA VAL A 97 -19.85 7.02 10.57
C VAL A 97 -19.01 5.78 10.88
N LEU A 98 -19.07 5.30 12.12
CA LEU A 98 -18.47 4.03 12.50
C LEU A 98 -19.52 2.91 12.43
N PHE A 99 -19.26 1.92 11.57
CA PHE A 99 -20.01 0.68 11.47
C PHE A 99 -19.33 -0.42 12.26
N SER A 100 -20.12 -1.30 12.86
CA SER A 100 -19.63 -2.50 13.54
C SER A 100 -19.80 -3.73 12.65
N SER A 101 -18.77 -4.57 12.57
CA SER A 101 -18.87 -5.89 11.91
C SER A 101 -19.65 -6.91 12.73
N LYS A 102 -19.87 -6.64 14.03
CA LYS A 102 -20.63 -7.53 14.93
C LYS A 102 -22.14 -7.47 14.72
N LYS A 103 -22.62 -6.52 13.90
CA LYS A 103 -24.04 -6.28 13.63
C LYS A 103 -24.27 -6.32 12.12
N PRO A 104 -25.47 -6.72 11.66
CA PRO A 104 -25.79 -6.71 10.23
C PRO A 104 -25.64 -5.31 9.63
N TYR A 105 -24.89 -5.18 8.52
CA TYR A 105 -24.70 -3.88 7.87
C TYR A 105 -26.01 -3.30 7.34
N ASP A 106 -26.91 -4.13 6.82
CA ASP A 106 -28.20 -3.67 6.28
C ASP A 106 -29.04 -2.90 7.31
N MET A 107 -29.08 -3.39 8.55
CA MET A 107 -29.79 -2.70 9.65
C MET A 107 -29.10 -1.36 10.01
N GLN A 108 -27.77 -1.35 10.06
CA GLN A 108 -27.00 -0.14 10.38
C GLN A 108 -27.14 0.92 9.29
N VAL A 109 -27.05 0.54 8.02
CA VAL A 109 -27.20 1.43 6.86
C VAL A 109 -28.62 1.97 6.77
N SER A 110 -29.64 1.12 6.99
CA SER A 110 -31.04 1.56 7.03
C SER A 110 -31.29 2.54 8.19
N SER A 111 -30.69 2.27 9.36
CA SER A 111 -30.74 3.19 10.50
C SER A 111 -30.06 4.52 10.20
N LEU A 112 -28.89 4.50 9.54
CA LEU A 112 -28.19 5.70 9.09
C LEU A 112 -29.08 6.54 8.17
N GLN A 113 -29.73 5.92 7.18
CA GLN A 113 -30.63 6.61 6.27
C GLN A 113 -31.76 7.34 7.02
N LEU A 114 -32.39 6.65 7.98
CA LEU A 114 -33.46 7.23 8.80
C LEU A 114 -32.96 8.40 9.66
N ILE A 115 -31.78 8.25 10.28
CA ILE A 115 -31.17 9.30 11.11
C ILE A 115 -30.84 10.53 10.25
N ILE A 116 -30.21 10.34 9.08
CA ILE A 116 -29.90 11.44 8.16
C ILE A 116 -31.19 12.15 7.73
N ALA A 117 -32.23 11.40 7.36
CA ALA A 117 -33.50 11.98 6.92
C ALA A 117 -34.14 12.82 8.04
N ARG A 118 -34.18 12.29 9.26
CA ARG A 118 -34.73 13.00 10.41
C ARG A 118 -33.94 14.26 10.75
N LEU A 119 -32.61 14.17 10.82
CA LEU A 119 -31.76 15.33 11.10
C LEU A 119 -31.89 16.40 10.01
N THR A 120 -32.05 16.00 8.75
CA THR A 120 -32.31 16.90 7.62
C THR A 120 -33.63 17.67 7.80
N ILE A 121 -34.70 16.98 8.21
CA ILE A 121 -36.02 17.60 8.51
C ILE A 121 -35.89 18.58 9.69
N GLU A 122 -35.09 18.23 10.69
CA GLU A 122 -34.82 19.08 11.86
C GLU A 122 -33.81 20.22 11.57
N GLY A 123 -33.23 20.28 10.36
CA GLY A 123 -32.20 21.27 10.01
C GLY A 123 -30.88 21.10 10.74
N LYS A 124 -30.61 19.92 11.32
CA LYS A 124 -29.40 19.61 12.10
C LYS A 124 -28.41 18.80 11.26
N ARG A 125 -27.13 18.87 11.64
CA ARG A 125 -26.07 17.99 11.11
C ARG A 125 -25.31 17.36 12.26
N PHE A 126 -24.87 16.13 12.07
CA PHE A 126 -23.98 15.45 13.00
C PHE A 126 -22.53 15.61 12.54
N SER A 127 -21.57 15.47 13.44
CA SER A 127 -20.15 15.37 13.11
C SER A 127 -19.71 13.90 13.07
N ARG A 128 -20.20 13.09 14.01
CA ARG A 128 -19.91 11.66 14.10
C ARG A 128 -21.12 10.85 14.54
N LEU A 129 -21.29 9.67 13.95
CA LEU A 129 -22.27 8.65 14.33
C LEU A 129 -21.56 7.31 14.58
N ASP A 130 -21.85 6.64 15.70
CA ASP A 130 -21.21 5.38 16.07
C ASP A 130 -22.24 4.27 16.31
N PHE A 131 -22.25 3.26 15.43
CA PHE A 131 -23.13 2.09 15.48
C PHE A 131 -22.56 0.90 16.29
N ARG A 132 -21.38 1.06 16.91
CA ARG A 132 -20.79 -0.01 17.74
C ARG A 132 -21.59 -0.27 19.01
N PHE A 133 -22.39 0.70 19.45
CA PHE A 133 -23.26 0.60 20.62
C PHE A 133 -24.67 0.14 20.23
N ASP A 134 -25.45 -0.36 21.20
CA ASP A 134 -26.83 -0.80 20.95
C ASP A 134 -27.77 0.37 20.62
N LYS A 135 -27.51 1.52 21.24
CA LYS A 135 -28.10 2.79 20.84
C LYS A 135 -27.01 3.59 20.11
N PRO A 136 -27.22 3.98 18.85
CA PRO A 136 -26.21 4.73 18.10
C PRO A 136 -25.83 6.02 18.84
N ALA A 137 -24.54 6.26 19.03
CA ALA A 137 -24.05 7.48 19.66
C ALA A 137 -23.88 8.57 18.60
N ILE A 138 -24.53 9.72 18.80
CA ILE A 138 -24.53 10.84 17.84
C ILE A 138 -23.84 12.05 18.47
N ILE A 139 -22.85 12.59 17.78
CA ILE A 139 -22.22 13.86 18.13
C ILE A 139 -22.74 14.91 17.15
N ILE A 140 -23.38 15.96 17.66
CA ILE A 140 -23.97 17.03 16.86
C ILE A 140 -22.95 18.16 16.65
N ARG A 141 -23.03 18.85 15.51
CA ARG A 141 -22.22 20.03 15.20
C ARG A 141 -22.93 21.32 15.58
#